data_AF-A0A3B9W4W7-F1
#
_entry.id   AF-A0A3B9W4W7-F1
#
_cell.length_a   1.000
_cell.length_b   1.000
_cell.length_c   1.000
_cell.angle_alpha   90.00
_cell.angle_beta   90.00
_cell.angle_gamma   90.00
#
_symmetry.space_group_name_H-M   'P 1'
#
loop_
_entity.id
_entity.type
_entity.pdbx_description
1 polymer ?
#
loop_
_entity_poly.entity_id
_entity_poly.type
_entity_poly.pdbx_seq_one_letter_code
_entity_poly.pdbx_strand_id
1 'polypeptide(L)'
;GLQTSNTIFETLKDLSNDHPAFGQKILIRILMTDDEDRRDQVIRATNRQTAVTDASLYATETIQRDIEQFLLGADWYYDRRKNFYKNAGKKVSRIVGILSLAQSLMAAGLNRPDDARARPGSVIKKDEVYRSIFDAGIPLELYLWVVESQAAVDRELAAKIQDRATRNNLRFHALTALTTIMAGRTVDSLGSLKAIAKRDNLPNGVDVKLAVVTAQEAFEGYIASCGLRGEAVAKGRDFIGQLNAASLAAADEAASTTSTENEAPA
;
A
#
# COMPACT_ATOMS: atom_id res chain seq x y z
N GLY A 1 8.46 26.47 4.43
CA GLY A 1 8.99 27.06 5.66
C GLY A 1 10.30 26.44 6.10
N LEU A 2 10.35 25.11 6.22
CA LEU A 2 11.44 24.39 6.91
C LEU A 2 12.87 24.71 6.42
N GLN A 3 13.12 24.75 5.11
CA GLN A 3 14.47 25.05 4.59
C GLN A 3 14.92 26.48 4.92
N THR A 4 14.13 27.49 4.55
CA THR A 4 14.48 28.90 4.79
C THR A 4 14.63 29.21 6.27
N SER A 5 13.73 28.68 7.11
CA SER A 5 13.85 28.86 8.57
C SER A 5 15.10 28.18 9.14
N ASN A 6 15.44 26.99 8.64
CA ASN A 6 16.64 26.27 9.09
C ASN A 6 17.92 26.96 8.66
N THR A 7 18.01 27.44 7.41
CA THR A 7 19.17 28.20 6.94
C THR A 7 19.33 29.51 7.70
N ILE A 8 18.23 30.23 7.96
CA ILE A 8 18.27 31.45 8.79
C ILE A 8 18.78 31.11 10.20
N PHE A 9 18.24 30.06 10.82
CA PHE A 9 18.69 29.64 12.15
C PHE A 9 20.18 29.27 12.17
N GLU A 10 20.63 28.40 11.27
CA GLU A 10 22.02 27.96 11.18
C GLU A 10 22.99 29.12 10.89
N THR A 11 22.55 30.14 10.16
CA THR A 11 23.37 31.32 9.85
C THR A 11 23.44 32.30 11.02
N LEU A 12 22.37 32.39 11.83
CA LEU A 12 22.27 33.36 12.92
C LEU A 12 22.68 32.80 14.30
N LYS A 13 22.71 31.48 14.49
CA LYS A 13 22.92 30.85 15.80
C LYS A 13 24.24 31.19 16.48
N ASP A 14 25.29 31.47 15.70
CA ASP A 14 26.64 31.74 16.19
C ASP A 14 26.98 33.25 16.18
N LEU A 15 26.03 34.10 15.76
CA LEU A 15 26.18 35.56 15.74
C LEU A 15 25.74 36.18 17.06
N SER A 16 26.39 37.28 17.43
CA SER A 16 25.99 38.06 18.60
C SER A 16 24.64 38.76 18.36
N ASN A 17 23.85 38.94 19.42
CA ASN A 17 22.48 39.49 19.33
C ASN A 17 22.42 40.94 18.81
N ASP A 18 23.52 41.67 18.86
CA ASP A 18 23.70 43.02 18.30
C ASP A 18 24.04 43.03 16.80
N HIS A 19 24.19 41.86 16.19
CA HIS A 19 24.50 41.75 14.76
C HIS A 19 23.37 42.36 13.90
N PRO A 20 23.68 43.20 12.88
CA PRO A 20 22.68 43.92 12.08
C PRO A 20 21.61 43.03 11.42
N ALA A 21 21.92 41.75 11.20
CA ALA A 21 20.99 40.77 10.65
C ALA A 21 19.71 40.60 11.50
N PHE A 22 19.79 40.77 12.83
CA PHE A 22 18.62 40.70 13.71
C PHE A 22 17.65 41.88 13.55
N GLY A 23 18.09 42.98 12.92
CA GLY A 23 17.24 44.12 12.57
C GLY A 23 16.48 43.97 11.24
N GLN A 24 16.77 42.92 10.46
CA GLN A 24 16.15 42.71 9.15
C GLN A 24 14.74 42.14 9.27
N LYS A 25 13.85 42.56 8.38
CA LYS A 25 12.44 42.12 8.36
C LYS A 25 12.23 41.04 7.31
N ILE A 26 11.51 39.98 7.69
CA ILE A 26 11.10 38.91 6.78
C ILE A 26 9.63 39.12 6.44
N LEU A 27 9.31 39.18 5.15
CA LEU A 27 7.92 39.20 4.69
C LEU A 27 7.36 37.78 4.70
N ILE A 28 6.36 37.55 5.55
CA ILE A 28 5.62 36.29 5.59
C ILE A 28 4.27 36.51 4.90
N ARG A 29 4.04 35.81 3.79
CA ARG A 29 2.75 35.80 3.10
C ARG A 29 1.99 34.52 3.45
N ILE A 30 0.91 34.65 4.20
CA ILE A 30 0.01 33.55 4.54
C ILE A 30 -1.12 33.54 3.51
N LEU A 31 -1.24 32.45 2.76
CA LEU A 31 -2.34 32.24 1.82
C LEU A 31 -3.35 31.30 2.49
N MET A 32 -4.54 31.81 2.80
CA MET A 32 -5.67 30.99 3.22
C MET A 32 -6.56 30.73 2.02
N THR A 33 -6.89 29.47 1.78
CA THR A 33 -7.83 29.07 0.74
C THR A 33 -8.51 27.78 1.16
N ASP A 34 -9.82 27.73 0.96
CA ASP A 34 -10.63 26.51 1.13
C ASP A 34 -10.69 25.71 -0.18
N ASP A 35 -10.15 26.29 -1.26
CA ASP A 35 -10.05 25.68 -2.58
C ASP A 35 -8.79 24.79 -2.65
N GLU A 36 -9.02 23.48 -2.61
CA GLU A 36 -7.94 22.49 -2.67
C GLU A 36 -7.13 22.56 -3.97
N ASP A 37 -7.75 22.93 -5.09
CA ASP A 37 -7.10 23.01 -6.39
C ASP A 37 -6.09 24.18 -6.45
N ARG A 38 -6.51 25.33 -5.92
CA ARG A 38 -5.61 26.49 -5.73
C ARG A 38 -4.48 26.16 -4.76
N ARG A 39 -4.77 25.43 -3.68
CA ARG A 39 -3.74 24.98 -2.73
C ARG A 39 -2.71 24.08 -3.42
N ASP A 40 -3.16 23.13 -4.23
CA ASP A 40 -2.28 22.21 -4.97
C ASP A 40 -1.47 22.91 -6.07
N GLN A 41 -2.01 23.96 -6.71
CA GLN A 41 -1.22 24.82 -7.62
C GLN A 41 -0.10 25.55 -6.88
N VAL A 42 -0.40 26.16 -5.74
CA VAL A 42 0.60 26.87 -4.92
C VAL A 42 1.68 25.90 -4.43
N ILE A 43 1.28 24.72 -3.94
CA ILE A 43 2.18 23.64 -3.53
C ILE A 43 3.07 23.20 -4.70
N ARG A 44 2.51 22.94 -5.88
CA ARG A 44 3.29 22.57 -7.09
C ARG A 44 4.28 23.67 -7.49
N ALA A 45 3.87 24.93 -7.47
CA ALA A 45 4.70 26.07 -7.86
C ALA A 45 5.87 26.31 -6.89
N THR A 46 5.65 26.13 -5.58
CA THR A 46 6.67 26.37 -4.54
C THR A 46 7.61 25.17 -4.34
N ASN A 47 7.14 23.94 -4.58
CA ASN A 47 7.91 22.72 -4.35
C ASN A 47 8.90 22.35 -5.46
N ARG A 48 9.02 23.14 -6.53
CA ARG A 48 10.12 22.99 -7.51
C ARG A 48 11.51 23.30 -6.93
N GLN A 49 11.59 23.86 -5.72
CA GLN A 49 12.83 24.31 -5.08
C GLN A 49 13.41 23.33 -4.02
N THR A 50 12.68 22.28 -3.62
CA THR A 50 13.15 21.27 -2.65
C THR A 50 12.82 19.87 -3.19
N ALA A 51 13.75 18.91 -3.11
CA ALA A 51 13.51 17.56 -3.62
C ALA A 51 12.26 16.92 -2.97
N VAL A 52 11.21 16.74 -3.75
CA VAL A 52 9.93 16.19 -3.32
C VAL A 52 9.96 14.67 -3.44
N THR A 53 9.22 13.96 -2.59
CA THR A 53 8.95 12.54 -2.82
C THR A 53 8.06 12.36 -4.06
N ASP A 54 8.33 11.34 -4.88
CA ASP A 54 7.56 11.07 -6.10
C ASP A 54 6.05 10.93 -5.81
N ALA A 55 5.70 10.37 -4.64
CA ALA A 55 4.32 10.28 -4.16
C ALA A 55 3.59 11.62 -4.14
N SER A 56 4.27 12.72 -3.77
CA SER A 56 3.63 14.03 -3.68
C SER A 56 3.45 14.69 -5.04
N LEU A 57 4.23 14.28 -6.06
CA LEU A 57 4.02 14.71 -7.44
C LEU A 57 2.72 14.08 -7.98
N TYR A 58 2.60 12.76 -7.83
CA TYR A 58 1.44 12.00 -8.26
C TYR A 58 0.17 12.35 -7.48
N ALA A 59 0.27 12.76 -6.21
CA ALA A 59 -0.87 13.11 -5.36
C ALA A 59 -1.84 14.15 -5.96
N THR A 60 -1.40 14.88 -6.98
CA THR A 60 -2.21 15.92 -7.64
C THR A 60 -2.90 15.45 -8.93
N GLU A 61 -2.70 14.20 -9.34
CA GLU A 61 -3.34 13.61 -10.51
C GLU A 61 -4.81 13.31 -10.27
N THR A 62 -5.60 13.34 -11.34
CA THR A 62 -7.05 13.10 -11.30
C THR A 62 -7.39 11.72 -10.75
N ILE A 63 -6.71 10.66 -11.21
CA ILE A 63 -6.95 9.29 -10.71
C ILE A 63 -6.79 9.18 -9.19
N GLN A 64 -5.84 9.91 -8.60
CA GLN A 64 -5.63 9.91 -7.16
C GLN A 64 -6.80 10.56 -6.41
N ARG A 65 -7.34 11.65 -6.96
CA ARG A 65 -8.53 12.33 -6.40
C ARG A 65 -9.77 11.47 -6.55
N ASP A 66 -9.92 10.79 -7.67
CA ASP A 66 -11.06 9.91 -7.93
C ASP A 66 -11.04 8.73 -6.94
N ILE A 67 -9.88 8.13 -6.71
CA ILE A 67 -9.68 7.10 -5.68
C ILE A 67 -10.03 7.65 -4.29
N GLU A 68 -9.55 8.84 -3.93
CA GLU A 68 -9.86 9.46 -2.64
C GLU A 68 -11.38 9.63 -2.44
N GLN A 69 -12.04 10.24 -3.42
CA GLN A 69 -13.47 10.52 -3.35
C GLN A 69 -14.30 9.24 -3.28
N PHE A 70 -13.89 8.19 -4.00
CA PHE A 70 -14.57 6.89 -4.01
C PHE A 70 -14.38 6.14 -2.68
N LEU A 71 -13.14 6.04 -2.18
CA LEU A 71 -12.84 5.39 -0.89
C LEU A 71 -13.53 6.10 0.27
N LEU A 72 -13.63 7.43 0.23
CA LEU A 72 -14.32 8.21 1.26
C LEU A 72 -15.79 7.79 1.40
N GLY A 73 -16.46 7.47 0.29
CA GLY A 73 -17.83 6.94 0.29
C GLY A 73 -17.98 5.56 0.95
N ALA A 74 -16.86 4.84 1.14
CA ALA A 74 -16.80 3.53 1.80
C ALA A 74 -16.17 3.60 3.21
N ASP A 75 -16.07 4.80 3.82
CA ASP A 75 -15.41 5.05 5.12
C ASP A 75 -13.92 4.62 5.15
N TRP A 76 -13.26 4.72 3.99
CA TRP A 76 -11.81 4.60 3.83
C TRP A 76 -11.20 5.95 3.49
N TYR A 77 -10.08 6.26 4.15
CA TYR A 77 -9.45 7.58 4.08
C TYR A 77 -8.14 7.49 3.29
N TYR A 78 -8.19 7.88 2.01
CA TYR A 78 -7.04 7.82 1.12
C TYR A 78 -6.13 9.03 1.29
N ASP A 79 -5.04 8.86 2.03
CA ASP A 79 -4.04 9.90 2.31
C ASP A 79 -3.19 10.18 1.06
N ARG A 80 -3.70 11.02 0.14
CA ARG A 80 -2.92 11.59 -0.96
C ARG A 80 -1.75 12.43 -0.45
N ARG A 81 -2.01 13.19 0.61
CA ARG A 81 -1.03 14.02 1.33
C ARG A 81 -0.71 13.35 2.67
N LYS A 82 0.57 13.20 2.99
CA LYS A 82 1.03 12.47 4.18
C LYS A 82 0.39 13.02 5.46
N ASN A 83 -0.26 12.15 6.23
CA ASN A 83 -0.91 12.43 7.52
C ASN A 83 -2.12 13.38 7.45
N PHE A 84 -2.72 13.60 6.28
CA PHE A 84 -3.86 14.52 6.15
C PHE A 84 -5.05 14.07 7.00
N TYR A 85 -5.56 12.85 6.77
CA TYR A 85 -6.68 12.29 7.52
C TYR A 85 -6.31 11.91 8.95
N LYS A 86 -5.04 11.58 9.19
CA LYS A 86 -4.54 11.32 10.55
C LYS A 86 -4.63 12.57 11.41
N ASN A 87 -4.23 13.73 10.87
CA ASN A 87 -4.31 15.00 11.57
C ASN A 87 -5.76 15.50 11.70
N ALA A 88 -6.65 15.08 10.80
CA ALA A 88 -8.10 15.31 10.90
C ALA A 88 -8.80 14.36 11.91
N GLY A 89 -8.06 13.56 12.68
CA GLY A 89 -8.62 12.71 13.73
C GLY A 89 -9.28 11.42 13.23
N LYS A 90 -9.09 11.04 11.97
CA LYS A 90 -9.66 9.79 11.43
C LYS A 90 -8.93 8.56 12.00
N LYS A 91 -9.66 7.44 12.06
CA LYS A 91 -9.14 6.20 12.64
C LYS A 91 -7.98 5.67 11.79
N VAL A 92 -6.81 5.49 12.40
CA VAL A 92 -5.58 5.05 11.72
C VAL A 92 -5.75 3.74 10.95
N SER A 93 -6.57 2.81 11.47
CA SER A 93 -6.84 1.52 10.80
C SER A 93 -7.67 1.65 9.51
N ARG A 94 -8.20 2.83 9.20
CA ARG A 94 -8.97 3.14 7.98
C ARG A 94 -8.23 4.12 7.07
N ILE A 95 -6.99 4.47 7.38
CA ILE A 95 -6.17 5.38 6.57
C ILE A 95 -5.22 4.54 5.71
N VAL A 96 -5.20 4.83 4.42
CA VAL A 96 -4.29 4.22 3.45
C VAL A 96 -3.65 5.32 2.61
N GLY A 97 -2.32 5.35 2.53
CA GLY A 97 -1.60 6.32 1.70
C GLY A 97 -1.28 5.77 0.31
N ILE A 98 -0.88 6.67 -0.61
CA ILE A 98 -0.51 6.32 -2.00
C ILE A 98 0.48 5.16 -2.06
N LEU A 99 1.59 5.24 -1.29
CA LEU A 99 2.61 4.20 -1.27
C LEU A 99 2.09 2.86 -0.76
N SER A 100 1.26 2.87 0.28
CA SER A 100 0.70 1.64 0.84
C SER A 100 -0.24 0.97 -0.15
N LEU A 101 -1.12 1.75 -0.80
CA LEU A 101 -1.99 1.23 -1.85
C LEU A 101 -1.17 0.68 -3.03
N ALA A 102 -0.12 1.40 -3.44
CA ALA A 102 0.76 0.97 -4.51
C ALA A 102 1.45 -0.37 -4.21
N GLN A 103 1.94 -0.56 -2.97
CA GLN A 103 2.53 -1.83 -2.54
C GLN A 103 1.50 -2.97 -2.55
N SER A 104 0.28 -2.71 -2.08
CA SER A 104 -0.80 -3.71 -2.09
C SER A 104 -1.22 -4.07 -3.52
N LEU A 105 -1.33 -3.10 -4.44
CA LEU A 105 -1.60 -3.34 -5.86
C LEU A 105 -0.47 -4.14 -6.53
N MET A 106 0.78 -3.85 -6.19
CA MET A 106 1.94 -4.60 -6.70
C MET A 106 1.93 -6.06 -6.23
N ALA A 107 1.57 -6.31 -4.98
CA ALA A 107 1.46 -7.66 -4.42
C ALA A 107 0.25 -8.43 -4.98
N ALA A 108 -0.95 -7.82 -4.90
CA ALA A 108 -2.22 -8.42 -5.32
C ALA A 108 -2.36 -8.56 -6.84
N GLY A 109 -1.80 -7.61 -7.58
CA GLY A 109 -2.10 -7.42 -8.99
C GLY A 109 -0.97 -7.74 -9.95
N LEU A 110 0.28 -7.71 -9.49
CA LEU A 110 1.46 -7.93 -10.35
C LEU A 110 2.32 -9.11 -9.87
N ASN A 111 1.84 -9.90 -8.90
CA ASN A 111 2.58 -11.01 -8.30
C ASN A 111 3.99 -10.64 -7.81
N ARG A 112 4.14 -9.44 -7.22
CA ARG A 112 5.44 -8.89 -6.76
C ARG A 112 5.45 -8.52 -5.28
N PRO A 113 5.13 -9.48 -4.37
CA PRO A 113 5.15 -9.23 -2.93
C PRO A 113 6.56 -8.95 -2.38
N ASP A 114 7.61 -9.47 -3.03
CA ASP A 114 9.01 -9.23 -2.73
C ASP A 114 9.39 -7.76 -2.89
N ASP A 115 9.05 -7.16 -4.04
CA ASP A 115 9.35 -5.76 -4.35
C ASP A 115 8.50 -4.83 -3.47
N ALA A 116 7.23 -5.19 -3.24
CA ALA A 116 6.36 -4.49 -2.30
C ALA A 116 6.96 -4.49 -0.88
N ARG A 117 7.53 -5.60 -0.41
CA ARG A 117 8.18 -5.69 0.90
C ARG A 117 9.53 -4.97 0.96
N ALA A 118 10.33 -5.07 -0.08
CA ALA A 118 11.72 -4.61 -0.08
C ALA A 118 11.84 -3.10 -0.27
N ARG A 119 10.95 -2.48 -1.06
CA ARG A 119 11.18 -1.12 -1.58
C ARG A 119 9.94 -0.22 -1.57
N PRO A 120 9.35 0.07 -0.39
CA PRO A 120 8.14 0.90 -0.27
C PRO A 120 8.22 2.23 -1.04
N GLY A 121 9.37 2.92 -0.95
CA GLY A 121 9.56 4.22 -1.57
C GLY A 121 9.93 4.21 -3.06
N SER A 122 10.22 3.04 -3.66
CA SER A 122 10.55 2.94 -5.08
C SER A 122 9.46 2.31 -5.93
N VAL A 123 8.40 1.78 -5.33
CA VAL A 123 7.25 1.18 -6.05
C VAL A 123 6.75 2.12 -7.15
N ILE A 124 6.66 3.41 -6.84
CA ILE A 124 6.13 4.44 -7.74
C ILE A 124 7.23 5.30 -8.40
N LYS A 125 8.52 4.98 -8.20
CA LYS A 125 9.62 5.75 -8.80
C LYS A 125 9.68 5.61 -10.31
N LYS A 126 9.34 4.43 -10.82
CA LYS A 126 9.30 4.14 -12.24
C LYS A 126 7.91 4.45 -12.75
N ASP A 127 7.82 5.43 -13.65
CA ASP A 127 6.56 5.87 -14.27
C ASP A 127 5.80 4.70 -14.92
N GLU A 128 6.50 3.78 -15.59
CA GLU A 128 5.90 2.54 -16.14
C GLU A 128 5.19 1.70 -15.08
N VAL A 129 5.82 1.53 -13.90
CA VAL A 129 5.23 0.76 -12.81
C VAL A 129 4.06 1.52 -12.20
N TYR A 130 4.18 2.84 -12.01
CA TYR A 130 3.10 3.68 -11.51
C TYR A 130 1.86 3.59 -12.41
N ARG A 131 2.02 3.74 -13.73
CA ARG A 131 0.92 3.66 -14.69
C ARG A 131 0.34 2.25 -14.82
N SER A 132 1.12 1.21 -14.53
CA SER A 132 0.58 -0.16 -14.51
C SER A 132 -0.37 -0.44 -13.34
N ILE A 133 -0.33 0.39 -12.28
CA ILE A 133 -1.16 0.22 -11.08
C ILE A 133 -2.18 1.36 -10.87
N PHE A 134 -1.88 2.57 -11.32
CA PHE A 134 -2.78 3.73 -11.30
C PHE A 134 -3.09 4.16 -12.73
N ASP A 135 -4.29 3.84 -13.19
CA ASP A 135 -4.75 4.12 -14.56
C ASP A 135 -6.25 4.36 -14.55
N ALA A 136 -6.72 5.29 -15.40
CA ALA A 136 -8.13 5.66 -15.48
C ALA A 136 -9.02 4.53 -16.04
N GLY A 137 -8.44 3.55 -16.74
CA GLY A 137 -9.13 2.35 -17.20
C GLY A 137 -9.30 1.26 -16.13
N ILE A 138 -8.82 1.47 -14.90
CA ILE A 138 -9.01 0.57 -13.78
C ILE A 138 -10.25 1.04 -12.97
N PRO A 139 -11.26 0.17 -12.75
CA PRO A 139 -12.42 0.50 -11.93
C PRO A 139 -12.03 0.91 -10.51
N LEU A 140 -12.69 1.93 -9.96
CA LEU A 140 -12.39 2.44 -8.62
C LEU A 140 -12.68 1.41 -7.52
N GLU A 141 -13.64 0.52 -7.79
CA GLU A 141 -14.00 -0.63 -6.97
C GLU A 141 -12.80 -1.56 -6.72
N LEU A 142 -11.90 -1.71 -7.70
CA LEU A 142 -10.73 -2.55 -7.56
C LEU A 142 -9.78 -1.98 -6.49
N TYR A 143 -9.58 -0.66 -6.47
CA TYR A 143 -8.75 -0.03 -5.45
C TYR A 143 -9.32 -0.23 -4.06
N LEU A 144 -10.63 -0.04 -3.89
CA LEU A 144 -11.31 -0.31 -2.61
C LEU A 144 -11.16 -1.78 -2.20
N TRP A 145 -11.40 -2.71 -3.12
CA TRP A 145 -11.28 -4.14 -2.87
C TRP A 145 -9.87 -4.53 -2.37
N VAL A 146 -8.82 -3.97 -2.99
CA VAL A 146 -7.43 -4.21 -2.57
C VAL A 146 -7.15 -3.63 -1.18
N VAL A 147 -7.67 -2.43 -0.88
CA VAL A 147 -7.53 -1.82 0.46
C VAL A 147 -8.17 -2.69 1.53
N GLU A 148 -9.40 -3.15 1.29
CA GLU A 148 -10.13 -3.98 2.24
C GLU A 148 -9.51 -5.35 2.43
N SER A 149 -9.07 -5.97 1.34
CA SER A 149 -8.37 -7.26 1.36
C SER A 149 -7.06 -7.17 2.12
N GLN A 150 -6.24 -6.14 1.86
CA GLN A 150 -5.00 -5.93 2.61
C GLN A 150 -5.27 -5.73 4.11
N ALA A 151 -6.31 -4.95 4.46
CA ALA A 151 -6.65 -4.69 5.86
C ALA A 151 -7.18 -5.93 6.59
N ALA A 152 -7.91 -6.80 5.88
CA ALA A 152 -8.34 -8.09 6.41
C ALA A 152 -7.15 -9.01 6.66
N VAL A 153 -6.22 -9.12 5.71
CA VAL A 153 -4.96 -9.86 5.84
C VAL A 153 -4.13 -9.35 7.03
N ASP A 154 -3.94 -8.03 7.13
CA ASP A 154 -3.17 -7.44 8.23
C ASP A 154 -3.78 -7.73 9.61
N ARG A 155 -5.12 -7.76 9.68
CA ARG A 155 -5.86 -8.09 10.92
C ARG A 155 -5.68 -9.54 11.30
N GLU A 156 -5.79 -10.45 10.34
CA GLU A 156 -5.60 -11.89 10.58
C GLU A 156 -4.14 -12.20 10.96
N LEU A 157 -3.18 -11.59 10.28
CA LEU A 157 -1.76 -11.68 10.66
C LEU A 157 -1.53 -11.16 12.08
N ALA A 158 -2.16 -10.05 12.47
CA ALA A 158 -2.07 -9.51 13.84
C ALA A 158 -2.69 -10.43 14.89
N ALA A 159 -3.73 -11.19 14.53
CA ALA A 159 -4.35 -12.16 15.43
C ALA A 159 -3.51 -13.44 15.60
N LYS A 160 -2.89 -13.92 14.51
CA LYS A 160 -2.14 -15.19 14.48
C LYS A 160 -0.66 -15.05 14.86
N ILE A 161 -0.02 -13.95 14.51
CA ILE A 161 1.44 -13.77 14.62
C ILE A 161 1.77 -12.60 15.55
N GLN A 162 2.31 -12.92 16.72
CA GLN A 162 2.75 -11.91 17.72
C GLN A 162 3.91 -11.06 17.17
N ASP A 163 4.91 -11.69 16.54
CA ASP A 163 6.10 -11.01 16.06
C ASP A 163 5.80 -10.03 14.92
N ARG A 164 6.12 -8.76 15.16
CA ARG A 164 5.90 -7.67 14.20
C ARG A 164 6.79 -7.81 12.96
N ALA A 165 8.01 -8.32 13.11
CA ALA A 165 8.93 -8.44 11.97
C ALA A 165 8.40 -9.48 10.96
N THR A 166 7.93 -10.62 11.47
CA THR A 166 7.32 -11.69 10.67
C THR A 166 6.03 -11.23 10.00
N ARG A 167 5.15 -10.50 10.71
CA ARG A 167 3.96 -9.88 10.08
C ARG A 167 4.31 -8.93 8.95
N ASN A 168 5.30 -8.07 9.17
CA ASN A 168 5.77 -7.15 8.13
C ASN A 168 6.35 -7.90 6.93
N ASN A 169 7.04 -9.02 7.16
CA ASN A 169 7.56 -9.88 6.11
C ASN A 169 6.44 -10.54 5.32
N LEU A 170 5.40 -11.06 5.97
CA LEU A 170 4.36 -11.86 5.32
C LEU A 170 3.21 -11.06 4.69
N ARG A 171 2.91 -9.84 5.13
CA ARG A 171 1.66 -9.14 4.75
C ARG A 171 1.37 -9.01 3.26
N PHE A 172 2.39 -8.84 2.43
CA PHE A 172 2.22 -8.75 0.98
C PHE A 172 2.17 -10.14 0.34
N HIS A 173 2.93 -11.10 0.87
CA HIS A 173 2.87 -12.50 0.43
C HIS A 173 1.52 -13.14 0.75
N ALA A 174 0.94 -12.86 1.92
CA ALA A 174 -0.40 -13.31 2.28
C ALA A 174 -1.49 -12.67 1.39
N LEU A 175 -1.32 -11.40 0.98
CA LEU A 175 -2.22 -10.78 0.00
C LEU A 175 -2.09 -11.41 -1.40
N THR A 176 -0.87 -11.74 -1.84
CA THR A 176 -0.62 -12.48 -3.08
C THR A 176 -1.22 -13.89 -3.02
N ALA A 177 -1.09 -14.60 -1.89
CA ALA A 177 -1.73 -15.89 -1.70
C ALA A 177 -3.26 -15.77 -1.77
N LEU A 178 -3.84 -14.79 -1.10
CA LEU A 178 -5.29 -14.53 -1.11
C LEU A 178 -5.83 -14.34 -2.52
N THR A 179 -5.19 -13.45 -3.30
CA THR A 179 -5.59 -13.19 -4.68
C THR A 179 -5.41 -14.40 -5.58
N THR A 180 -4.35 -15.19 -5.37
CA THR A 180 -4.09 -16.42 -6.13
C THR A 180 -5.13 -17.51 -5.83
N ILE A 181 -5.49 -17.67 -4.55
CA ILE A 181 -6.50 -18.63 -4.10
C ILE A 181 -7.86 -18.26 -4.66
N MET A 182 -8.30 -17.00 -4.47
CA MET A 182 -9.61 -16.55 -4.94
C MET A 182 -9.74 -16.58 -6.48
N ALA A 183 -8.63 -16.41 -7.20
CA ALA A 183 -8.62 -16.47 -8.66
C ALA A 183 -8.40 -17.89 -9.22
N GLY A 184 -7.96 -18.86 -8.40
CA GLY A 184 -7.62 -20.23 -8.82
C GLY A 184 -6.47 -20.31 -9.85
N ARG A 185 -5.42 -19.48 -9.69
CA ARG A 185 -5.15 -18.35 -10.59
C ARG A 185 -3.96 -17.50 -10.18
N THR A 186 -2.74 -17.71 -10.67
CA THR A 186 -1.69 -16.68 -10.46
C THR A 186 -2.12 -15.35 -11.08
N VAL A 187 -2.13 -14.28 -10.28
CA VAL A 187 -2.56 -12.94 -10.71
C VAL A 187 -1.34 -12.08 -11.06
N ASP A 188 -1.10 -11.89 -12.35
CA ASP A 188 0.07 -11.22 -12.91
C ASP A 188 -0.22 -9.84 -13.54
N SER A 189 -1.49 -9.45 -13.61
CA SER A 189 -1.92 -8.13 -14.06
C SER A 189 -3.17 -7.66 -13.33
N LEU A 190 -3.39 -6.34 -13.32
CA LEU A 190 -4.65 -5.78 -12.81
C LEU A 190 -5.86 -6.19 -13.66
N GLY A 191 -5.66 -6.54 -14.93
CA GLY A 191 -6.71 -7.16 -15.75
C GLY A 191 -7.14 -8.51 -15.19
N SER A 192 -6.19 -9.36 -14.82
CA SER A 192 -6.45 -10.65 -14.15
C SER A 192 -7.14 -10.45 -12.80
N LEU A 193 -6.73 -9.43 -12.04
CA LEU A 193 -7.31 -9.10 -10.73
C LEU A 193 -8.77 -8.62 -10.83
N LYS A 194 -9.14 -7.86 -11.87
CA LYS A 194 -10.52 -7.39 -12.11
C LYS A 194 -11.56 -8.53 -12.13
N ALA A 195 -11.15 -9.75 -12.45
CA ALA A 195 -12.06 -10.90 -12.45
C ALA A 195 -12.64 -11.20 -11.07
N ILE A 196 -11.83 -11.01 -10.01
CA ILE A 196 -12.20 -11.27 -8.62
C ILE A 196 -12.47 -9.99 -7.81
N ALA A 197 -11.84 -8.87 -8.16
CA ALA A 197 -11.92 -7.62 -7.41
C ALA A 197 -13.22 -6.85 -7.67
N LYS A 198 -14.33 -7.40 -7.18
CA LYS A 198 -15.69 -6.83 -7.27
C LYS A 198 -16.25 -6.60 -5.87
N ARG A 199 -17.17 -5.63 -5.75
CA ARG A 199 -17.76 -5.23 -4.46
C ARG A 199 -18.50 -6.37 -3.75
N ASP A 200 -19.15 -7.25 -4.52
CA ASP A 200 -19.89 -8.42 -4.05
C ASP A 200 -19.00 -9.65 -3.81
N ASN A 201 -17.71 -9.57 -4.14
CA ASN A 201 -16.74 -10.66 -4.01
C ASN A 201 -15.57 -10.29 -3.07
N LEU A 202 -15.88 -9.67 -1.92
CA LEU A 202 -14.88 -9.40 -0.88
C LEU A 202 -14.47 -10.71 -0.19
N PRO A 203 -13.18 -10.88 0.15
CA PRO A 203 -12.70 -12.07 0.84
C PRO A 203 -13.37 -12.19 2.21
N ASN A 204 -13.94 -13.36 2.48
CA ASN A 204 -14.56 -13.67 3.76
C ASN A 204 -13.48 -14.12 4.78
N GLY A 205 -13.90 -14.38 6.02
CA GLY A 205 -12.97 -14.78 7.09
C GLY A 205 -12.26 -16.13 6.84
N VAL A 206 -12.87 -17.04 6.08
CA VAL A 206 -12.27 -18.32 5.69
C VAL A 206 -11.19 -18.09 4.64
N ASP A 207 -11.48 -17.32 3.59
CA ASP A 207 -10.54 -17.01 2.51
C ASP A 207 -9.25 -16.37 3.06
N VAL A 208 -9.41 -15.38 3.96
CA VAL A 208 -8.28 -14.66 4.56
C VAL A 208 -7.46 -15.58 5.47
N LYS A 209 -8.11 -16.44 6.26
CA LYS A 209 -7.41 -17.40 7.14
C LYS A 209 -6.62 -18.41 6.32
N LEU A 210 -7.22 -18.97 5.28
CA LEU A 210 -6.56 -19.90 4.38
C LEU A 210 -5.32 -19.24 3.77
N ALA A 211 -5.46 -18.05 3.19
CA ALA A 211 -4.35 -17.32 2.60
C ALA A 211 -3.20 -17.01 3.58
N VAL A 212 -3.53 -16.61 4.82
CA VAL A 212 -2.51 -16.33 5.85
C VAL A 212 -1.79 -17.60 6.28
N VAL A 213 -2.51 -18.71 6.46
CA VAL A 213 -1.93 -20.02 6.81
C VAL A 213 -1.02 -20.50 5.67
N THR A 214 -1.52 -20.53 4.44
CA THR A 214 -0.75 -20.95 3.26
C THR A 214 0.53 -20.14 3.09
N ALA A 215 0.44 -18.81 3.23
CA ALA A 215 1.62 -17.95 3.12
C ALA A 215 2.63 -18.19 4.25
N GLN A 216 2.15 -18.41 5.48
CA GLN A 216 3.01 -18.69 6.63
C GLN A 216 3.73 -20.03 6.48
N GLU A 217 3.02 -21.10 6.15
CA GLU A 217 3.58 -22.45 6.01
C GLU A 217 4.56 -22.53 4.84
N ALA A 218 4.22 -21.92 3.70
CA ALA A 218 5.13 -21.83 2.56
C ALA A 218 6.41 -21.08 2.93
N PHE A 219 6.30 -19.99 3.70
CA PHE A 219 7.43 -19.17 4.12
C PHE A 219 8.34 -19.89 5.11
N GLU A 220 7.77 -20.56 6.12
CA GLU A 220 8.50 -21.35 7.10
C GLU A 220 9.20 -22.55 6.43
N GLY A 221 8.51 -23.24 5.53
CA GLY A 221 9.09 -24.33 4.74
C GLY A 221 10.23 -23.88 3.83
N TYR A 222 10.10 -22.71 3.19
CA TYR A 222 11.17 -22.15 2.36
C TYR A 222 12.37 -21.71 3.21
N ILE A 223 12.16 -21.08 4.37
CA ILE A 223 13.24 -20.74 5.29
C ILE A 223 13.99 -22.00 5.75
N ALA A 224 13.27 -23.07 6.08
CA ALA A 224 13.87 -24.33 6.51
C ALA A 224 14.71 -24.98 5.39
N SER A 225 14.33 -24.83 4.12
CA SER A 225 15.04 -25.42 2.98
C SER A 225 16.29 -24.64 2.56
N CYS A 226 16.25 -23.30 2.60
CA CYS A 226 17.38 -22.47 2.16
C CYS A 226 18.28 -21.96 3.30
N GLY A 227 17.82 -22.02 4.56
CA GLY A 227 18.55 -21.52 5.73
C GLY A 227 18.69 -20.00 5.81
N LEU A 228 18.04 -19.24 4.92
CA LEU A 228 18.10 -17.77 4.91
C LEU A 228 17.20 -17.18 5.99
N ARG A 229 17.55 -15.97 6.46
CA ARG A 229 16.71 -15.21 7.39
C ARG A 229 15.41 -14.78 6.71
N GLY A 230 14.31 -14.77 7.45
CA GLY A 230 12.99 -14.41 6.90
C GLY A 230 12.94 -13.04 6.20
N GLU A 231 13.69 -12.04 6.65
CA GLU A 231 13.75 -10.76 5.94
C GLU A 231 14.38 -10.87 4.54
N ALA A 232 15.40 -11.71 4.38
CA ALA A 232 16.04 -11.94 3.08
C ALA A 232 15.09 -12.73 2.16
N VAL A 233 14.42 -13.75 2.69
CA VAL A 233 13.41 -14.54 1.95
C VAL A 233 12.26 -13.64 1.49
N ALA A 234 11.71 -12.82 2.39
CA ALA A 234 10.54 -11.99 2.08
C ALA A 234 10.83 -10.87 1.07
N LYS A 235 12.10 -10.50 0.86
CA LYS A 235 12.55 -9.52 -0.13
C LYS A 235 13.14 -10.18 -1.39
N GLY A 236 13.25 -11.51 -1.41
CA GLY A 236 13.81 -12.28 -2.51
C GLY A 236 12.72 -12.78 -3.46
N ARG A 237 13.07 -12.93 -4.73
CA ARG A 237 12.14 -13.42 -5.77
C ARG A 237 11.92 -14.93 -5.72
N ASP A 238 12.90 -15.67 -5.25
CA ASP A 238 12.91 -17.14 -5.33
C ASP A 238 11.76 -17.78 -4.53
N PHE A 239 11.32 -17.12 -3.46
CA PHE A 239 10.18 -17.58 -2.65
C PHE A 239 8.83 -17.50 -3.39
N ILE A 240 8.67 -16.58 -4.35
CA ILE A 240 7.39 -16.33 -5.02
C ILE A 240 6.87 -17.57 -5.75
N GLY A 241 7.77 -18.37 -6.33
CA GLY A 241 7.40 -19.61 -6.99
C GLY A 241 6.75 -20.61 -6.04
N GLN A 242 7.36 -20.82 -4.87
CA GLN A 242 6.83 -21.72 -3.84
C GLN A 242 5.51 -21.20 -3.25
N LEU A 243 5.42 -19.89 -3.01
CA LEU A 243 4.18 -19.26 -2.54
C LEU A 243 3.02 -19.49 -3.51
N ASN A 244 3.24 -19.29 -4.81
CA ASN A 244 2.21 -19.47 -5.83
C ASN A 244 1.80 -20.94 -5.95
N ALA A 245 2.77 -21.86 -5.93
CA ALA A 245 2.47 -23.30 -5.95
C ALA A 245 1.61 -23.73 -4.74
N ALA A 246 1.96 -23.28 -3.54
CA ALA A 246 1.18 -23.56 -2.33
C ALA A 246 -0.23 -22.93 -2.38
N SER A 247 -0.34 -21.72 -2.93
CA SER A 247 -1.62 -21.01 -3.06
C SER A 247 -2.55 -21.68 -4.07
N LEU A 248 -2.03 -22.19 -5.17
CA LEU A 248 -2.81 -22.94 -6.17
C LEU A 248 -3.29 -24.28 -5.60
N ALA A 249 -2.42 -25.02 -4.90
CA ALA A 249 -2.81 -26.26 -4.23
C ALA A 249 -3.93 -26.03 -3.20
N ALA A 250 -3.83 -24.96 -2.40
CA ALA A 250 -4.87 -24.59 -1.44
C ALA A 250 -6.21 -24.23 -2.13
N ALA A 251 -6.17 -23.62 -3.32
CA ALA A 251 -7.36 -23.31 -4.10
C ALA A 251 -8.06 -24.59 -4.59
N ASP A 252 -7.29 -25.57 -5.10
CA ASP A 252 -7.79 -26.84 -5.60
C ASP A 252 -8.42 -27.70 -4.47
N GLU A 253 -7.79 -27.71 -3.29
CA GLU A 253 -8.32 -28.40 -2.10
C GLU A 253 -9.64 -27.78 -1.61
N ALA A 254 -9.74 -26.45 -1.60
CA ALA A 254 -10.96 -25.74 -1.21
C ALA A 254 -12.12 -26.00 -2.19
N ALA A 255 -11.84 -26.03 -3.50
CA ALA A 255 -12.82 -26.35 -4.53
C ALA A 255 -13.34 -27.81 -4.40
N SER A 256 -12.45 -28.74 -4.09
CA SER A 256 -12.78 -30.16 -3.90
C SER A 256 -13.70 -30.39 -2.70
N THR A 257 -13.43 -29.70 -1.58
CA THR A 257 -14.22 -29.81 -0.33
C THR A 257 -15.65 -29.31 -0.52
N THR A 258 -15.82 -28.20 -1.25
CA THR A 258 -17.14 -27.61 -1.56
C THR A 258 -17.98 -28.50 -2.48
N SER A 259 -17.33 -29.33 -3.30
CA SER A 259 -17.99 -30.26 -4.22
C SER A 259 -18.57 -31.47 -3.48
N THR A 260 -17.84 -32.00 -2.49
CA THR A 260 -18.26 -33.15 -1.68
C THR A 260 -19.39 -32.83 -0.69
N GLU A 261 -19.51 -31.59 -0.21
CA GLU A 261 -20.61 -31.19 0.68
C GLU A 261 -21.97 -31.10 -0.05
N ASN A 262 -21.96 -30.87 -1.38
CA ASN A 262 -23.17 -30.83 -2.20
C ASN A 262 -23.64 -32.22 -2.70
N GLU A 263 -22.89 -33.30 -2.42
CA GLU A 263 -23.23 -34.68 -2.81
C GLU A 263 -23.71 -35.55 -1.63
N ALA A 264 -23.90 -34.99 -0.43
CA ALA A 264 -24.48 -35.74 0.69
C ALA A 264 -25.99 -36.02 0.45
N PRO A 265 -26.44 -37.28 0.38
CA PRO A 265 -27.84 -37.58 0.13
C PRO A 265 -28.70 -37.29 1.37
N ALA A 266 -29.89 -36.75 1.13
CA ALA A 266 -30.97 -36.59 2.11
C ALA A 266 -31.53 -37.93 2.60
#